data_AF-A0A267GN64-F1
#
_entry.id   AF-A0A267GN64-F1
#
_cell.length_a   1.000
_cell.length_b   1.000
_cell.length_c   1.000
_cell.angle_alpha   90.00
_cell.angle_beta   90.00
_cell.angle_gamma   90.00
#
_symmetry.space_group_name_H-M   'P 1'
#
loop_
_entity.id
_entity.type
_entity.pdbx_description
1 polymer ?
#
loop_
_entity_poly.entity_id
_entity_poly.type
_entity_poly.pdbx_seq_one_letter_code
_entity_poly.pdbx_strand_id
1 'polypeptide(L)'
;MAQGGDYDHNSIAQWLTKIGTENAKVIASEAKKISSELCNSTTKARDELVNLPDCPSSLDSERKDFFNSMDDAKSSAEGLKGRCLKLCEKWDGFADDFKKSSSDKKILSSDELDKLLKDMQKLLKKCEACEEQYSETRARLSTAINDCSLLVEELAKEAARKREEESNRKLKGYGAAALVGLGAAAMTLATGGAAAPAMFAAGSLAGVSVGTAAWTKVTSGTLRSLSETFSQARGRMNATLRELNRLSNLISSLEKNTAEMAKNIETGRNREKRVKDALDKKERKERKALG
;
A
#
# COMPACT_ATOMS: atom_id res chain seq x y z
N MET A 1 -2.98 -15.91 -57.81
CA MET A 1 -2.80 -16.99 -56.81
C MET A 1 -2.35 -16.34 -55.52
N ALA A 2 -3.22 -16.27 -54.51
CA ALA A 2 -2.85 -15.79 -53.18
C ALA A 2 -2.36 -17.01 -52.40
N GLN A 3 -1.09 -17.01 -52.00
CA GLN A 3 -0.55 -18.00 -51.06
C GLN A 3 -1.35 -17.87 -49.77
N GLY A 4 -2.28 -18.80 -49.55
CA GLY A 4 -2.88 -19.04 -48.25
C GLY A 4 -1.78 -19.63 -47.38
N GLY A 5 -1.10 -18.78 -46.62
CA GLY A 5 -0.26 -19.25 -45.52
C GLY A 5 -1.15 -20.11 -44.62
N ASP A 6 -0.72 -21.35 -44.39
CA ASP A 6 -1.44 -22.33 -43.59
C ASP A 6 -1.95 -21.68 -42.31
N TYR A 7 -3.27 -21.57 -42.20
CA TYR A 7 -3.95 -21.06 -41.03
C TYR A 7 -3.85 -22.14 -39.94
N ASP A 8 -2.78 -22.10 -39.16
CA ASP A 8 -2.65 -23.00 -38.02
C ASP A 8 -3.48 -22.47 -36.84
N HIS A 9 -4.76 -22.83 -36.83
CA HIS A 9 -5.71 -22.57 -35.75
C HIS A 9 -5.21 -23.11 -34.40
N ASN A 10 -4.35 -24.14 -34.44
CA ASN A 10 -3.78 -24.81 -33.28
C ASN A 10 -2.80 -23.90 -32.50
N SER A 11 -2.08 -23.03 -33.20
CA SER A 11 -1.17 -22.04 -32.57
C SER A 11 -1.92 -21.01 -31.70
N ILE A 12 -3.11 -20.57 -32.15
CA ILE A 12 -3.96 -19.63 -31.43
C ILE A 12 -4.65 -20.34 -30.26
N ALA A 13 -5.13 -21.57 -30.50
CA ALA A 13 -5.73 -22.40 -29.47
C ALA A 13 -4.75 -22.67 -28.32
N GLN A 14 -3.52 -23.07 -28.62
CA GLN A 14 -2.46 -23.31 -27.62
C GLN A 14 -2.13 -22.05 -26.83
N TRP A 15 -2.05 -20.91 -27.49
CA TRP A 15 -1.74 -19.65 -26.83
C TRP A 15 -2.91 -19.16 -25.94
N LEU A 16 -4.17 -19.24 -26.43
CA LEU A 16 -5.37 -18.86 -25.69
C LEU A 16 -5.57 -19.73 -24.45
N THR A 17 -5.23 -21.02 -24.53
CA THR A 17 -5.50 -21.95 -23.43
C THR A 17 -4.34 -22.12 -22.47
N LYS A 18 -3.08 -21.98 -22.91
CA LYS A 18 -1.92 -22.18 -22.03
C LYS A 18 -1.36 -20.88 -21.47
N ILE A 19 -0.86 -20.01 -22.35
CA ILE A 19 -0.15 -18.78 -21.95
C ILE A 19 -1.11 -17.80 -21.27
N GLY A 20 -2.27 -17.56 -21.85
CA GLY A 20 -3.21 -16.61 -21.25
C GLY A 20 -3.84 -17.11 -19.94
N THR A 21 -3.98 -18.44 -19.76
CA THR A 21 -4.49 -19.03 -18.51
C THR A 21 -3.46 -18.94 -17.39
N GLU A 22 -2.19 -19.17 -17.69
CA GLU A 22 -1.10 -18.94 -16.74
C GLU A 22 -1.05 -17.47 -16.32
N ASN A 23 -1.12 -16.53 -17.27
CA ASN A 23 -1.14 -15.10 -16.98
C ASN A 23 -2.35 -14.68 -16.12
N ALA A 24 -3.54 -15.16 -16.44
CA ALA A 24 -4.75 -14.87 -15.66
C ALA A 24 -4.64 -15.34 -14.20
N LYS A 25 -4.07 -16.54 -13.98
CA LYS A 25 -3.82 -17.08 -12.65
C LYS A 25 -2.76 -16.30 -11.88
N VAL A 26 -1.67 -15.89 -12.55
CA VAL A 26 -0.64 -15.03 -11.95
C VAL A 26 -1.24 -13.70 -11.51
N ILE A 27 -2.01 -13.03 -12.38
CA ILE A 27 -2.70 -11.77 -12.07
C ILE A 27 -3.61 -11.92 -10.84
N ALA A 28 -4.43 -12.98 -10.80
CA ALA A 28 -5.31 -13.24 -9.66
C ALA A 28 -4.54 -13.53 -8.36
N SER A 29 -3.46 -14.31 -8.44
CA SER A 29 -2.61 -14.66 -7.29
C SER A 29 -1.88 -13.44 -6.72
N GLU A 30 -1.26 -12.65 -7.58
CA GLU A 30 -0.55 -11.42 -7.18
C GLU A 30 -1.50 -10.39 -6.59
N ALA A 31 -2.70 -10.20 -7.17
CA ALA A 31 -3.69 -9.29 -6.61
C ALA A 31 -4.19 -9.74 -5.21
N LYS A 32 -4.38 -11.04 -4.99
CA LYS A 32 -4.67 -11.59 -3.65
C LYS A 32 -3.54 -11.32 -2.67
N LYS A 33 -2.30 -11.51 -3.10
CA LYS A 33 -1.11 -11.28 -2.29
C LYS A 33 -1.02 -9.82 -1.86
N ILE A 34 -1.17 -8.87 -2.80
CA ILE A 34 -1.15 -7.42 -2.50
C ILE A 34 -2.22 -7.07 -1.46
N SER A 35 -3.46 -7.51 -1.67
CA SER A 35 -4.56 -7.21 -0.75
C SER A 35 -4.31 -7.75 0.67
N SER A 36 -3.80 -8.97 0.76
CA SER A 36 -3.53 -9.63 2.05
C SER A 36 -2.35 -8.98 2.78
N GLU A 37 -1.26 -8.70 2.06
CA GLU A 37 -0.06 -8.06 2.61
C GLU A 37 -0.33 -6.61 3.04
N LEU A 38 -1.13 -5.87 2.27
CA LEU A 38 -1.55 -4.53 2.65
C LEU A 38 -2.40 -4.54 3.92
N CYS A 39 -3.40 -5.44 3.99
CA CYS A 39 -4.25 -5.59 5.19
C CYS A 39 -3.42 -5.94 6.44
N ASN A 40 -2.46 -6.86 6.30
CA ASN A 40 -1.54 -7.22 7.38
C ASN A 40 -0.66 -6.03 7.80
N SER A 41 -0.18 -5.25 6.83
CA SER A 41 0.64 -4.06 7.10
C SER A 41 -0.16 -2.97 7.80
N THR A 42 -1.41 -2.72 7.39
CA THR A 42 -2.33 -1.80 8.08
C THR A 42 -2.51 -2.20 9.53
N THR A 43 -2.79 -3.48 9.79
CA THR A 43 -3.06 -3.99 11.13
C THR A 43 -1.85 -3.82 12.03
N LYS A 44 -0.67 -4.26 11.58
CA LYS A 44 0.59 -4.11 12.33
C LYS A 44 0.93 -2.65 12.61
N ALA A 45 0.75 -1.77 11.63
CA ALA A 45 1.03 -0.34 11.81
C ALA A 45 0.07 0.31 12.80
N ARG A 46 -1.21 -0.09 12.80
CA ARG A 46 -2.19 0.37 13.80
C ARG A 46 -1.85 -0.13 15.20
N ASP A 47 -1.55 -1.40 15.36
CA ASP A 47 -1.18 -1.98 16.65
C ASP A 47 0.06 -1.27 17.22
N GLU A 48 1.02 -0.91 16.36
CA GLU A 48 2.18 -0.14 16.77
C GLU A 48 1.82 1.26 17.27
N LEU A 49 1.03 1.98 16.48
CA LEU A 49 0.80 3.40 16.66
C LEU A 49 -0.27 3.70 17.70
N VAL A 50 -1.25 2.82 17.92
CA VAL A 50 -2.29 2.99 18.95
C VAL A 50 -1.70 2.89 20.37
N ASN A 51 -0.63 2.10 20.53
CA ASN A 51 0.04 1.92 21.82
C ASN A 51 1.04 3.03 22.16
N LEU A 52 1.18 4.04 21.30
CA LEU A 52 2.02 5.19 21.61
C LEU A 52 1.41 6.03 22.75
N PRO A 53 2.24 6.52 23.69
CA PRO A 53 1.81 7.40 24.77
C PRO A 53 1.17 8.69 24.21
N ASP A 54 0.42 9.44 25.04
CA ASP A 54 -0.22 10.70 24.62
C ASP A 54 0.74 11.59 23.83
N CYS A 55 0.37 11.84 22.59
CA CYS A 55 1.23 12.50 21.61
C CYS A 55 0.87 13.98 21.47
N PRO A 56 1.79 14.80 20.96
CA PRO A 56 1.47 16.15 20.51
C PRO A 56 0.41 16.12 19.41
N SER A 57 -0.38 17.20 19.31
CA SER A 57 -1.43 17.33 18.30
C SER A 57 -0.94 17.16 16.86
N SER A 58 0.32 17.49 16.57
CA SER A 58 0.93 17.28 15.24
C SER A 58 1.08 15.79 14.92
N LEU A 59 1.67 15.01 15.83
CA LEU A 59 1.88 13.57 15.65
C LEU A 59 0.56 12.80 15.63
N ASP A 60 -0.46 13.28 16.35
CA ASP A 60 -1.81 12.71 16.28
C ASP A 60 -2.51 12.98 14.95
N SER A 61 -2.31 14.17 14.36
CA SER A 61 -2.81 14.47 13.01
C SER A 61 -2.20 13.54 11.97
N GLU A 62 -0.86 13.44 11.93
CA GLU A 62 -0.16 12.59 10.97
C GLU A 62 -0.53 11.11 11.11
N ARG A 63 -0.72 10.64 12.35
CA ARG A 63 -1.19 9.27 12.62
C ARG A 63 -2.57 9.04 12.04
N LYS A 64 -3.49 10.00 12.20
CA LYS A 64 -4.85 9.93 11.68
C LYS A 64 -4.85 9.95 10.15
N ASP A 65 -4.07 10.83 9.54
CA ASP A 65 -3.95 10.94 8.09
C ASP A 65 -3.40 9.64 7.49
N PHE A 66 -2.32 9.11 8.07
CA PHE A 66 -1.78 7.80 7.71
C PHE A 66 -2.79 6.65 7.88
N PHE A 67 -3.60 6.65 8.94
CA PHE A 67 -4.62 5.62 9.12
C PHE A 67 -5.73 5.69 8.06
N ASN A 68 -6.14 6.90 7.68
CA ASN A 68 -7.15 7.10 6.65
C ASN A 68 -6.60 6.65 5.28
N SER A 69 -5.38 7.05 4.92
CA SER A 69 -4.79 6.68 3.64
C SER A 69 -4.50 5.18 3.52
N MET A 70 -4.12 4.52 4.62
CA MET A 70 -4.00 3.05 4.65
C MET A 70 -5.34 2.34 4.49
N ASP A 71 -6.44 2.85 5.06
CA ASP A 71 -7.77 2.30 4.85
C ASP A 71 -8.25 2.49 3.40
N ASP A 72 -7.98 3.65 2.81
CA ASP A 72 -8.28 3.93 1.40
C ASP A 72 -7.50 3.00 0.46
N ALA A 73 -6.20 2.84 0.71
CA ALA A 73 -5.33 1.93 -0.05
C ALA A 73 -5.81 0.47 0.10
N LYS A 74 -6.16 0.04 1.31
CA LYS A 74 -6.71 -1.30 1.59
C LYS A 74 -8.03 -1.53 0.83
N SER A 75 -8.96 -0.58 0.90
CA SER A 75 -10.24 -0.69 0.20
C SER A 75 -10.04 -0.79 -1.31
N SER A 76 -9.08 -0.04 -1.87
CA SER A 76 -8.77 -0.10 -3.30
C SER A 76 -8.11 -1.41 -3.70
N ALA A 77 -7.18 -1.93 -2.89
CA ALA A 77 -6.54 -3.23 -3.11
C ALA A 77 -7.54 -4.40 -3.07
N GLU A 78 -8.54 -4.37 -2.17
CA GLU A 78 -9.63 -5.35 -2.18
C GLU A 78 -10.50 -5.22 -3.44
N GLY A 79 -10.77 -3.99 -3.88
CA GLY A 79 -11.41 -3.73 -5.17
C GLY A 79 -10.62 -4.33 -6.34
N LEU A 80 -9.31 -4.13 -6.35
CA LEU A 80 -8.40 -4.69 -7.35
C LEU A 80 -8.41 -6.21 -7.37
N LYS A 81 -8.23 -6.84 -6.22
CA LYS A 81 -8.37 -8.29 -6.05
C LYS A 81 -9.69 -8.79 -6.61
N GLY A 82 -10.80 -8.12 -6.32
CA GLY A 82 -12.12 -8.47 -6.84
C GLY A 82 -12.20 -8.41 -8.38
N ARG A 83 -11.58 -7.41 -9.01
CA ARG A 83 -11.55 -7.30 -10.49
C ARG A 83 -10.65 -8.33 -11.13
N CYS A 84 -9.44 -8.54 -10.60
CA CYS A 84 -8.48 -9.54 -11.10
C CYS A 84 -9.05 -10.96 -10.98
N LEU A 85 -9.76 -11.27 -9.89
CA LEU A 85 -10.44 -12.57 -9.73
C LEU A 85 -11.53 -12.76 -10.79
N LYS A 86 -12.38 -11.75 -11.00
CA LYS A 86 -13.42 -11.80 -12.04
C LYS A 86 -12.84 -11.90 -13.45
N LEU A 87 -11.67 -11.32 -13.71
CA LEU A 87 -10.95 -11.50 -14.96
C LEU A 87 -10.51 -12.96 -15.12
N CYS A 88 -9.90 -13.55 -14.09
CA CYS A 88 -9.46 -14.95 -14.11
C CYS A 88 -10.64 -15.92 -14.29
N GLU A 89 -11.73 -15.78 -13.54
CA GLU A 89 -12.93 -16.61 -13.68
C GLU A 89 -13.50 -16.56 -15.11
N LYS A 90 -13.56 -15.35 -15.68
CA LYS A 90 -14.07 -15.16 -17.04
C LYS A 90 -13.11 -15.72 -18.09
N TRP A 91 -11.81 -15.64 -17.83
CA TRP A 91 -10.80 -16.27 -18.67
C TRP A 91 -10.93 -17.79 -18.64
N ASP A 92 -11.04 -18.40 -17.46
CA ASP A 92 -11.19 -19.85 -17.31
C ASP A 92 -12.44 -20.34 -18.05
N GLY A 93 -13.59 -19.66 -17.87
CA GLY A 93 -14.81 -19.99 -18.60
C GLY A 93 -14.67 -19.84 -20.12
N PHE A 94 -13.97 -18.80 -20.57
CA PHE A 94 -13.65 -18.61 -21.99
C PHE A 94 -12.74 -19.72 -22.54
N ALA A 95 -11.69 -20.08 -21.81
CA ALA A 95 -10.74 -21.11 -22.21
C ALA A 95 -11.41 -22.50 -22.28
N ASP A 96 -12.30 -22.81 -21.34
CA ASP A 96 -13.09 -24.05 -21.33
C ASP A 96 -14.08 -24.10 -22.49
N ASP A 97 -14.83 -23.01 -22.73
CA ASP A 97 -15.75 -22.90 -23.86
C ASP A 97 -15.03 -23.06 -25.19
N PHE A 98 -13.88 -22.41 -25.34
CA PHE A 98 -13.06 -22.48 -26.54
C PHE A 98 -12.50 -23.90 -26.76
N LYS A 99 -11.99 -24.55 -25.70
CA LYS A 99 -11.48 -25.92 -25.79
C LYS A 99 -12.56 -26.92 -26.21
N LYS A 100 -13.79 -26.74 -25.73
CA LYS A 100 -14.94 -27.57 -26.12
C LYS A 100 -15.40 -27.32 -27.56
N SER A 101 -15.33 -26.08 -28.05
CA SER A 101 -15.73 -25.76 -29.43
C SER A 101 -14.65 -26.10 -30.46
N SER A 102 -13.37 -26.11 -30.06
CA SER A 102 -12.23 -26.30 -30.95
C SER A 102 -11.65 -27.72 -30.98
N SER A 103 -12.06 -28.63 -30.09
CA SER A 103 -11.40 -29.94 -29.91
C SER A 103 -11.35 -30.82 -31.17
N ASP A 104 -12.30 -30.64 -32.10
CA ASP A 104 -12.48 -31.52 -33.26
C ASP A 104 -12.62 -30.77 -34.60
N LYS A 105 -12.45 -29.44 -34.63
CA LYS A 105 -12.74 -28.60 -35.81
C LYS A 105 -11.49 -27.94 -36.38
N LYS A 106 -11.25 -28.15 -37.68
CA LYS A 106 -10.19 -27.43 -38.44
C LYS A 106 -10.53 -25.96 -38.71
N ILE A 107 -11.81 -25.61 -38.79
CA ILE A 107 -12.31 -24.26 -39.09
C ILE A 107 -13.58 -24.01 -38.27
N LEU A 108 -13.66 -22.87 -37.58
CA LEU A 108 -14.88 -22.39 -36.91
C LEU A 108 -15.88 -21.85 -37.94
N SER A 109 -17.17 -22.08 -37.70
CA SER A 109 -18.24 -21.44 -38.49
C SER A 109 -18.31 -19.92 -38.24
N SER A 110 -18.98 -19.18 -39.12
CA SER A 110 -19.13 -17.72 -38.98
C SER A 110 -19.78 -17.32 -37.64
N ASP A 111 -20.79 -18.07 -37.19
CA ASP A 111 -21.46 -17.85 -35.90
C ASP A 111 -20.52 -18.11 -34.70
N GLU A 112 -19.66 -19.12 -34.80
CA GLU A 112 -18.67 -19.44 -33.77
C GLU A 112 -17.57 -18.37 -33.70
N LEU A 113 -17.13 -17.84 -34.85
CA LEU A 113 -16.22 -16.70 -34.92
C LEU A 113 -16.85 -15.44 -34.32
N ASP A 114 -18.14 -15.21 -34.54
CA ASP A 114 -18.86 -14.10 -33.91
C ASP A 114 -18.94 -14.23 -32.39
N LYS A 115 -19.19 -15.44 -31.88
CA LYS A 115 -19.15 -15.71 -30.44
C LYS A 115 -17.75 -15.44 -29.89
N LEU A 116 -16.72 -15.97 -30.55
CA LEU A 116 -15.31 -15.80 -30.18
C LEU A 116 -14.89 -14.33 -30.11
N LEU A 117 -15.20 -13.54 -31.14
CA LEU A 117 -14.89 -12.11 -31.18
C LEU A 117 -15.63 -11.33 -30.08
N LYS A 118 -16.89 -11.68 -29.79
CA LYS A 118 -17.66 -11.09 -28.69
C LYS A 118 -17.04 -11.43 -27.33
N ASP A 119 -16.59 -12.66 -27.13
CA ASP A 119 -16.01 -13.08 -25.86
C ASP A 119 -14.61 -12.49 -25.64
N MET A 120 -13.78 -12.39 -26.68
CA MET A 120 -12.51 -11.65 -26.63
C MET A 120 -12.73 -10.16 -26.28
N GLN A 121 -13.73 -9.51 -26.89
CA GLN A 121 -14.07 -8.12 -26.54
C GLN A 121 -14.51 -7.98 -25.07
N LYS A 122 -15.24 -8.95 -24.54
CA LYS A 122 -15.65 -8.97 -23.14
C LYS A 122 -14.45 -9.15 -22.19
N LEU A 123 -13.41 -9.86 -22.61
CA LEU A 123 -12.17 -10.03 -21.84
C LEU A 123 -11.34 -8.73 -21.85
N LEU A 124 -11.21 -8.07 -23.01
CA LEU A 124 -10.54 -6.77 -23.12
C LEU A 124 -11.16 -5.73 -22.19
N LYS A 125 -12.49 -5.63 -22.14
CA LYS A 125 -13.20 -4.76 -21.20
C LYS A 125 -12.90 -5.07 -19.72
N LYS A 126 -12.55 -6.33 -19.39
CA LYS A 126 -12.15 -6.72 -18.04
C LYS A 126 -10.70 -6.37 -17.75
N CYS A 127 -9.81 -6.47 -18.73
CA CYS A 127 -8.44 -5.96 -18.63
C CYS A 127 -8.44 -4.45 -18.40
N GLU A 128 -9.18 -3.68 -19.20
CA GLU A 128 -9.35 -2.22 -19.04
C GLU A 128 -9.87 -1.87 -17.64
N ALA A 129 -10.86 -2.61 -17.14
CA ALA A 129 -11.39 -2.42 -15.80
C ALA A 129 -10.37 -2.73 -14.69
N CYS A 130 -9.38 -3.59 -14.93
CA CYS A 130 -8.27 -3.82 -14.00
C CYS A 130 -7.25 -2.68 -14.08
N GLU A 131 -6.95 -2.18 -15.28
CA GLU A 131 -6.03 -1.05 -15.51
C GLU A 131 -6.46 0.24 -14.81
N GLU A 132 -7.76 0.56 -14.89
CA GLU A 132 -8.36 1.66 -14.13
C GLU A 132 -8.11 1.48 -12.61
N GLN A 133 -8.32 0.26 -12.11
CA GLN A 133 -8.17 -0.06 -10.70
C GLN A 133 -6.70 -0.08 -10.24
N TYR A 134 -5.76 -0.48 -11.11
CA TYR A 134 -4.32 -0.37 -10.81
C TYR A 134 -3.93 1.09 -10.59
N SER A 135 -4.37 1.99 -11.48
CA SER A 135 -4.10 3.42 -11.39
C SER A 135 -4.64 4.00 -10.07
N GLU A 136 -5.88 3.66 -9.71
CA GLU A 136 -6.49 4.07 -8.44
C GLU A 136 -5.74 3.51 -7.21
N THR A 137 -5.42 2.21 -7.23
CA THR A 137 -4.72 1.54 -6.12
C THR A 137 -3.33 2.13 -5.92
N ARG A 138 -2.61 2.39 -7.02
CA ARG A 138 -1.28 3.01 -7.00
C ARG A 138 -1.32 4.42 -6.44
N ALA A 139 -2.30 5.23 -6.86
CA ALA A 139 -2.45 6.59 -6.33
C ALA A 139 -2.68 6.58 -4.82
N ARG A 140 -3.61 5.74 -4.33
CA ARG A 140 -3.89 5.63 -2.89
C ARG A 140 -2.72 5.07 -2.10
N LEU A 141 -2.02 4.07 -2.65
CA LEU A 141 -0.81 3.54 -2.03
C LEU A 141 0.31 4.58 -1.97
N SER A 142 0.45 5.44 -2.99
CA SER A 142 1.39 6.55 -2.96
C SER A 142 1.07 7.56 -1.87
N THR A 143 -0.22 7.88 -1.64
CA THR A 143 -0.64 8.72 -0.51
C THR A 143 -0.25 8.07 0.81
N ALA A 144 -0.56 6.78 1.01
CA ALA A 144 -0.18 6.06 2.22
C ALA A 144 1.34 5.99 2.45
N ILE A 145 2.13 5.86 1.37
CA ILE A 145 3.60 5.93 1.43
C ILE A 145 4.07 7.30 1.91
N ASN A 146 3.49 8.37 1.38
CA ASN A 146 3.85 9.74 1.76
C ASN A 146 3.49 10.02 3.22
N ASP A 147 2.27 9.69 3.65
CA ASP A 147 1.84 9.89 5.03
C ASP A 147 2.67 9.03 6.01
N CYS A 148 3.03 7.81 5.61
CA CYS A 148 3.94 6.98 6.40
C CYS A 148 5.33 7.63 6.54
N SER A 149 5.82 8.28 5.48
CA SER A 149 7.10 8.98 5.51
C SER A 149 7.06 10.20 6.44
N LEU A 150 5.99 11.00 6.37
CA LEU A 150 5.77 12.14 7.26
C LEU A 150 5.67 11.68 8.71
N LEU A 151 4.95 10.60 8.98
CA LEU A 151 4.85 10.03 10.32
C LEU A 151 6.20 9.53 10.84
N VAL A 152 7.03 8.90 10.00
CA VAL A 152 8.40 8.50 10.36
C VAL A 152 9.26 9.71 10.72
N GLU A 153 9.09 10.84 10.04
CA GLU A 153 9.79 12.09 10.33
C GLU A 153 9.31 12.71 11.66
N GLU A 154 8.00 12.77 11.90
CA GLU A 154 7.47 13.30 13.16
C GLU A 154 7.87 12.43 14.36
N LEU A 155 7.86 11.10 14.22
CA LEU A 155 8.39 10.20 15.25
C LEU A 155 9.89 10.45 15.52
N ALA A 156 10.66 10.82 14.50
CA ALA A 156 12.07 11.18 14.66
C ALA A 156 12.24 12.51 15.42
N LYS A 157 11.46 13.53 15.05
CA LYS A 157 11.45 14.84 15.72
C LYS A 157 11.06 14.69 17.18
N GLU A 158 10.02 13.91 17.45
CA GLU A 158 9.53 13.68 18.81
C GLU A 158 10.53 12.91 19.66
N ALA A 159 11.17 11.87 19.10
CA ALA A 159 12.25 11.15 19.78
C ALA A 159 13.44 12.06 20.11
N ALA A 160 13.81 12.97 19.20
CA ALA A 160 14.90 13.94 19.40
C ALA A 160 14.54 14.98 20.47
N ARG A 161 13.33 15.53 20.39
CA ARG A 161 12.79 16.48 21.38
C ARG A 161 12.85 15.91 22.80
N LYS A 162 12.47 14.64 22.98
CA LYS A 162 12.54 13.98 24.30
C LYS A 162 13.97 13.79 24.81
N ARG A 163 14.95 13.53 23.93
CA ARG A 163 16.39 13.47 24.31
C ARG A 163 16.91 14.83 24.72
N GLU A 164 16.53 15.87 23.99
CA GLU A 164 16.93 17.24 24.29
C GLU A 164 16.34 17.71 25.64
N GLU A 165 15.05 17.42 25.88
CA GLU A 165 14.41 17.67 27.18
C GLU A 165 15.12 16.92 28.32
N GLU A 166 15.51 15.66 28.11
CA GLU A 166 16.27 14.87 29.09
C GLU A 166 17.64 15.50 29.39
N SER A 167 18.38 15.86 28.35
CA SER A 167 19.71 16.48 28.45
C SER A 167 19.64 17.82 29.18
N ASN A 168 18.72 18.69 28.78
CA ASN A 168 18.50 20.00 29.40
C ASN A 168 18.13 19.86 30.88
N ARG A 169 17.35 18.84 31.26
CA ARG A 169 17.05 18.56 32.67
C ARG A 169 18.23 18.03 33.44
N LYS A 170 19.03 17.11 32.88
CA LYS A 170 20.28 16.67 33.49
C LYS A 170 21.21 17.86 33.74
N LEU A 171 21.40 18.72 32.75
CA LEU A 171 22.26 19.90 32.85
C LEU A 171 21.77 20.88 33.94
N LYS A 172 20.47 21.13 34.03
CA LYS A 172 19.86 21.96 35.10
C LYS A 172 19.97 21.30 36.48
N GLY A 173 19.86 19.98 36.58
CA GLY A 173 20.05 19.22 37.82
C GLY A 173 21.50 19.26 38.32
N TYR A 174 22.47 19.15 37.40
CA TYR A 174 23.89 19.31 37.73
C TYR A 174 24.26 20.78 38.02
N GLY A 175 23.66 21.74 37.34
CA GLY A 175 23.85 23.17 37.61
C GLY A 175 23.28 23.62 38.96
N ALA A 176 22.14 23.05 39.38
CA ALA A 176 21.60 23.26 40.73
C ALA A 176 22.45 22.58 41.82
N ALA A 177 23.07 21.43 41.53
CA ALA A 177 24.00 20.77 42.45
C ALA A 177 25.36 21.49 42.53
N ALA A 178 25.85 22.08 41.43
CA ALA A 178 27.09 22.84 41.40
C ALA A 178 26.99 24.19 42.13
N LEU A 179 25.81 24.84 42.13
CA LEU A 179 25.59 26.07 42.92
C LEU A 179 25.40 25.83 44.43
N VAL A 180 25.19 24.59 44.86
CA VAL A 180 25.21 24.22 46.30
C VAL A 180 26.58 23.65 46.72
N GLY A 181 27.43 23.23 45.77
CA GLY A 181 28.76 22.65 46.04
C GLY A 181 29.96 23.58 45.86
N LEU A 182 29.78 24.80 45.34
CA LEU A 182 30.85 25.79 45.11
C LEU A 182 30.53 27.14 45.80
N GLY A 183 30.06 27.06 47.04
CA GLY A 183 29.67 28.23 47.84
C GLY A 183 29.92 28.10 49.34
N ALA A 184 30.99 27.43 49.77
CA ALA A 184 31.37 27.36 51.19
C ALA A 184 32.87 27.59 51.48
N ALA A 185 33.65 28.07 50.52
CA ALA A 185 35.05 28.43 50.77
C ALA A 185 35.53 29.52 49.81
N ALA A 186 35.10 30.76 50.05
CA ALA A 186 35.82 32.02 49.78
C ALA A 186 34.82 33.18 49.59
N MET A 187 34.33 33.75 50.69
CA MET A 187 34.29 35.20 50.86
C MET A 187 33.90 35.50 52.31
N THR A 188 34.93 35.58 53.15
CA THR A 188 34.88 36.34 54.39
C THR A 188 34.99 37.82 54.00
N LEU A 189 33.95 38.62 54.22
CA LEU A 189 34.03 39.97 54.82
C LEU A 189 32.65 40.66 54.89
N ALA A 190 32.19 40.82 56.14
CA ALA A 190 31.42 41.96 56.69
C ALA A 190 30.02 42.26 56.09
N THR A 191 28.89 42.11 56.79
CA THR A 191 28.52 42.72 58.09
C THR A 191 27.16 42.19 58.56
N GLY A 192 27.06 41.84 59.85
CA GLY A 192 25.91 41.97 60.76
C GLY A 192 24.50 41.49 60.39
N GLY A 193 23.96 40.52 61.15
CA GLY A 193 22.54 40.50 61.51
C GLY A 193 21.80 39.16 61.44
N ALA A 194 21.85 38.41 62.55
CA ALA A 194 20.81 37.58 63.18
C ALA A 194 19.83 36.68 62.37
N ALA A 195 19.77 35.42 62.84
CA ALA A 195 18.67 34.44 62.81
C ALA A 195 18.37 33.76 61.45
N ALA A 196 18.07 32.47 61.32
CA ALA A 196 18.07 31.24 62.12
C ALA A 196 17.75 30.11 61.10
N PRO A 197 18.08 28.83 61.35
CA PRO A 197 17.81 27.74 60.40
C PRO A 197 16.32 27.33 60.44
N ALA A 198 15.62 27.33 59.30
CA ALA A 198 14.26 26.81 59.20
C ALA A 198 14.22 25.52 58.39
N MET A 199 13.94 24.44 59.12
CA MET A 199 13.78 23.06 58.67
C MET A 199 12.60 22.86 57.72
N PHE A 200 12.66 21.73 57.00
CA PHE A 200 11.56 21.05 56.32
C PHE A 200 10.24 21.10 57.10
N ALA A 201 9.15 21.44 56.41
CA ALA A 201 7.79 21.21 56.88
C ALA A 201 6.95 20.54 55.78
N ALA A 202 6.36 19.40 56.14
CA ALA A 202 5.36 18.65 55.40
C ALA A 202 3.94 19.17 55.72
N GLY A 203 3.00 18.99 54.76
CA GLY A 203 1.56 19.22 54.88
C GLY A 203 1.12 20.62 54.40
N SER A 204 0.02 20.83 53.68
CA SER A 204 -1.21 20.04 53.53
C SER A 204 -1.97 20.40 52.22
N LEU A 205 -3.02 19.63 51.94
CA LEU A 205 -3.93 19.68 50.79
C LEU A 205 -4.78 20.96 50.74
N ALA A 206 -4.88 21.61 49.57
CA ALA A 206 -6.11 22.11 48.94
C ALA A 206 -5.78 23.09 47.79
N GLY A 207 -6.20 22.75 46.58
CA GLY A 207 -6.05 23.61 45.41
C GLY A 207 -5.78 22.80 44.16
N VAL A 208 -6.78 22.06 43.67
CA VAL A 208 -6.72 21.38 42.38
C VAL A 208 -6.85 22.45 41.30
N SER A 209 -5.71 23.04 40.91
CA SER A 209 -5.55 23.65 39.60
C SER A 209 -5.16 22.54 38.62
N VAL A 210 -6.17 21.93 38.00
CA VAL A 210 -5.97 21.15 36.77
C VAL A 210 -5.60 22.16 35.67
N GLY A 211 -4.31 22.45 35.57
CA GLY A 211 -3.78 23.38 34.59
C GLY A 211 -2.33 23.65 34.92
N THR A 212 -1.41 23.10 34.11
CA THR A 212 0.06 23.28 34.11
C THR A 212 0.94 22.41 35.04
N ALA A 213 0.42 21.69 36.05
CA ALA A 213 1.26 20.91 36.98
C ALA A 213 1.56 19.43 36.60
N ALA A 214 1.02 18.90 35.48
CA ALA A 214 1.29 17.51 35.08
C ALA A 214 2.68 17.31 34.41
N TRP A 215 3.34 18.38 33.95
CA TRP A 215 4.62 18.29 33.22
C TRP A 215 5.87 18.47 34.09
N THR A 216 5.71 18.83 35.37
CA THR A 216 6.82 19.06 36.31
C THR A 216 7.32 17.81 37.03
N LYS A 217 6.68 16.64 36.86
CA LYS A 217 7.10 15.36 37.46
C LYS A 217 7.50 14.25 36.47
N VAL A 218 7.85 14.59 35.23
CA VAL A 218 8.43 13.61 34.30
C VAL A 218 9.92 13.47 34.62
N THR A 219 10.36 12.30 35.10
CA THR A 219 11.78 12.08 35.42
C THR A 219 12.62 12.00 34.14
N SER A 220 13.94 12.20 34.23
CA SER A 220 14.85 11.96 33.10
C SER A 220 14.75 10.52 32.58
N GLY A 221 14.51 9.55 33.48
CA GLY A 221 14.27 8.16 33.11
C GLY A 221 12.99 7.97 32.29
N THR A 222 11.92 8.69 32.64
CA THR A 222 10.67 8.71 31.86
C THR A 222 10.87 9.33 30.47
N LEU A 223 11.60 10.45 30.36
CA LEU A 223 11.91 11.08 29.06
C LEU A 223 12.75 10.16 28.15
N ARG A 224 13.73 9.47 28.73
CA ARG A 224 14.54 8.48 28.02
C ARG A 224 13.68 7.34 27.47
N SER A 225 12.82 6.77 28.32
CA SER A 225 11.90 5.69 27.94
C SER A 225 10.93 6.12 26.82
N LEU A 226 10.41 7.36 26.88
CA LEU A 226 9.58 7.92 25.81
C LEU A 226 10.37 8.07 24.49
N SER A 227 11.60 8.60 24.54
CA SER A 227 12.44 8.70 23.34
C SER A 227 12.75 7.34 22.71
N GLU A 228 13.04 6.32 23.54
CA GLU A 228 13.26 4.95 23.09
C GLU A 228 11.98 4.39 22.44
N THR A 229 10.80 4.64 23.03
CA THR A 229 9.50 4.23 22.48
C THR A 229 9.25 4.85 21.10
N PHE A 230 9.41 6.17 20.95
CA PHE A 230 9.26 6.83 19.64
C PHE A 230 10.29 6.36 18.62
N SER A 231 11.51 6.06 19.05
CA SER A 231 12.56 5.52 18.17
C SER A 231 12.25 4.10 17.69
N GLN A 232 11.68 3.26 18.56
CA GLN A 232 11.23 1.92 18.20
C GLN A 232 10.05 1.97 17.21
N ALA A 233 9.06 2.80 17.49
CA ALA A 233 7.93 3.02 16.59
C ALA A 233 8.40 3.54 15.22
N ARG A 234 9.35 4.49 15.19
CA ARG A 234 9.99 4.94 13.96
C ARG A 234 10.66 3.79 13.20
N GLY A 235 11.36 2.90 13.90
CA GLY A 235 11.99 1.72 13.30
C GLY A 235 10.98 0.78 12.66
N ARG A 236 9.86 0.51 13.34
CA ARG A 236 8.77 -0.34 12.84
C ARG A 236 8.03 0.32 11.69
N MET A 237 7.76 1.62 11.75
CA MET A 237 7.15 2.37 10.65
C MET A 237 8.06 2.47 9.41
N ASN A 238 9.38 2.53 9.57
CA ASN A 238 10.30 2.38 8.45
C ASN A 238 10.20 1.00 7.77
N ALA A 239 9.96 -0.06 8.54
CA ALA A 239 9.71 -1.38 7.97
C ALA A 239 8.39 -1.40 7.19
N THR A 240 7.33 -0.80 7.74
CA THR A 240 6.05 -0.59 7.03
C THR A 240 6.25 0.17 5.73
N LEU A 241 6.99 1.29 5.75
CA LEU A 241 7.28 2.10 4.56
C LEU A 241 7.97 1.29 3.46
N ARG A 242 8.95 0.45 3.81
CA ARG A 242 9.62 -0.45 2.86
C ARG A 242 8.64 -1.46 2.24
N GLU A 243 7.75 -2.00 3.06
CA GLU A 243 6.75 -2.96 2.60
C GLU A 243 5.74 -2.30 1.65
N LEU A 244 5.26 -1.09 1.95
CA LEU A 244 4.38 -0.33 1.06
C LEU A 244 5.06 -0.04 -0.30
N ASN A 245 6.33 0.34 -0.29
CA ASN A 245 7.11 0.52 -1.52
C ASN A 245 7.24 -0.80 -2.31
N ARG A 246 7.45 -1.93 -1.64
CA ARG A 246 7.47 -3.25 -2.27
C ARG A 246 6.13 -3.60 -2.91
N LEU A 247 5.02 -3.30 -2.23
CA LEU A 247 3.67 -3.49 -2.76
C LEU A 247 3.41 -2.60 -3.99
N SER A 248 3.92 -1.37 -4.00
CA SER A 248 3.82 -0.49 -5.17
C SER A 248 4.51 -1.10 -6.40
N ASN A 249 5.67 -1.72 -6.22
CA ASN A 249 6.37 -2.42 -7.31
C ASN A 249 5.59 -3.64 -7.82
N LEU A 250 4.90 -4.36 -6.93
CA LEU A 250 4.03 -5.48 -7.33
C LEU A 250 2.83 -5.01 -8.17
N ILE A 251 2.24 -3.84 -7.86
CA ILE A 251 1.18 -3.25 -8.69
C ILE A 251 1.71 -2.98 -10.11
N SER A 252 2.93 -2.46 -10.27
CA SER A 252 3.52 -2.25 -11.60
C SER A 252 3.78 -3.55 -12.37
N SER A 253 4.12 -4.65 -11.67
CA SER A 253 4.22 -5.98 -12.29
C SER A 253 2.85 -6.46 -12.80
N LEU A 254 1.80 -6.29 -11.99
CA LEU A 254 0.43 -6.62 -12.37
C LEU A 254 -0.08 -5.82 -13.57
N GLU A 255 0.20 -4.51 -13.61
CA GLU A 255 -0.09 -3.63 -14.74
C GLU A 255 0.54 -4.18 -16.02
N LYS A 256 1.83 -4.52 -15.97
CA LYS A 256 2.56 -5.07 -17.11
C LYS A 256 1.97 -6.41 -17.58
N ASN A 257 1.70 -7.34 -16.66
CA ASN A 257 1.13 -8.65 -16.99
C ASN A 257 -0.26 -8.52 -17.61
N THR A 258 -1.08 -7.60 -17.10
CA THR A 258 -2.42 -7.34 -17.62
C THR A 258 -2.38 -6.67 -19.00
N ALA A 259 -1.49 -5.69 -19.19
CA ALA A 259 -1.30 -5.03 -20.48
C ALA A 259 -0.78 -6.01 -21.54
N GLU A 260 0.14 -6.90 -21.17
CA GLU A 260 0.60 -7.98 -22.04
C GLU A 260 -0.56 -8.88 -22.44
N MET A 261 -1.37 -9.33 -21.47
CA MET A 261 -2.58 -10.12 -21.72
C MET A 261 -3.59 -9.39 -22.63
N ALA A 262 -3.81 -8.10 -22.45
CA ALA A 262 -4.70 -7.30 -23.30
C ALA A 262 -4.20 -7.19 -24.75
N LYS A 263 -2.92 -6.82 -24.94
CA LYS A 263 -2.26 -6.77 -26.26
C LYS A 263 -2.37 -8.11 -26.99
N ASN A 264 -2.17 -9.16 -26.22
CA ASN A 264 -2.30 -10.52 -26.62
C ASN A 264 -3.72 -10.80 -27.16
N ILE A 265 -4.76 -10.56 -26.36
CA ILE A 265 -6.16 -10.77 -26.76
C ILE A 265 -6.51 -9.99 -28.03
N GLU A 266 -6.07 -8.73 -28.11
CA GLU A 266 -6.32 -7.85 -29.26
C GLU A 266 -5.65 -8.39 -30.54
N THR A 267 -4.45 -8.96 -30.43
CA THR A 267 -3.76 -9.61 -31.55
C THR A 267 -4.55 -10.82 -32.06
N GLY A 268 -5.01 -11.67 -31.15
CA GLY A 268 -5.88 -12.81 -31.48
C GLY A 268 -7.17 -12.37 -32.16
N ARG A 269 -7.85 -11.38 -31.58
CA ARG A 269 -9.10 -10.80 -32.10
C ARG A 269 -8.95 -10.24 -33.51
N ASN A 270 -7.89 -9.49 -33.79
CA ASN A 270 -7.63 -8.93 -35.12
C ASN A 270 -7.30 -10.00 -36.16
N ARG A 271 -6.71 -11.13 -35.74
CA ARG A 271 -6.51 -12.28 -36.62
C ARG A 271 -7.84 -12.96 -36.94
N GLU A 272 -8.67 -13.24 -35.94
CA GLU A 272 -9.98 -13.89 -36.14
C GLU A 272 -10.95 -13.04 -36.95
N LYS A 273 -10.91 -11.71 -36.78
CA LYS A 273 -11.70 -10.79 -37.60
C LYS A 273 -11.37 -10.90 -39.09
N ARG A 274 -10.08 -11.03 -39.44
CA ARG A 274 -9.65 -11.22 -40.84
C ARG A 274 -10.11 -12.56 -41.42
N VAL A 275 -10.14 -13.62 -40.60
CA VAL A 275 -10.67 -14.94 -41.00
C VAL A 275 -12.15 -14.82 -41.31
N LYS A 276 -12.92 -14.17 -40.43
CA LYS A 276 -14.33 -13.91 -40.64
C LYS A 276 -14.58 -13.11 -41.93
N ASP A 277 -13.87 -12.01 -42.13
CA ASP A 277 -14.02 -11.18 -43.33
C ASP A 277 -13.74 -11.97 -44.62
N ALA A 278 -12.79 -12.92 -44.57
CA ALA A 278 -12.48 -13.80 -45.70
C ALA A 278 -13.59 -14.83 -45.97
N LEU A 279 -14.17 -15.42 -44.92
CA LEU A 279 -15.31 -16.34 -45.01
C LEU A 279 -16.54 -15.62 -45.57
N ASP A 280 -16.90 -14.47 -45.02
CA ASP A 280 -18.04 -13.67 -45.47
C ASP A 280 -17.87 -13.25 -46.95
N LYS A 281 -16.63 -12.92 -47.36
CA LYS A 281 -16.32 -12.60 -48.77
C LYS A 281 -16.46 -13.82 -49.68
N LYS A 282 -16.09 -15.01 -49.21
CA LYS A 282 -16.23 -16.27 -49.96
C LYS A 282 -17.71 -16.61 -50.15
N GLU A 283 -18.49 -16.60 -49.07
CA GLU A 283 -19.94 -16.86 -49.12
C GLU A 283 -20.67 -15.88 -50.04
N ARG A 284 -20.33 -14.59 -50.00
CA ARG A 284 -20.91 -13.58 -50.91
C ARG A 284 -20.60 -13.86 -52.38
N LYS A 285 -19.41 -14.37 -52.70
CA LYS A 285 -19.03 -14.73 -54.07
C LYS A 285 -19.79 -15.97 -54.55
N GLU A 286 -19.93 -16.97 -53.69
CA GLU A 286 -20.65 -18.21 -54.00
C GLU A 286 -22.15 -17.93 -54.21
N ARG A 287 -22.77 -17.09 -53.37
CA ARG A 287 -24.17 -16.66 -53.56
C ARG A 287 -24.39 -15.91 -54.87
N LYS A 288 -23.42 -15.11 -55.31
CA LYS A 288 -23.46 -14.39 -56.61
C LYS A 288 -23.21 -15.28 -57.82
N ALA A 289 -22.63 -16.47 -57.64
CA ALA A 289 -22.37 -17.43 -58.72
C ALA A 289 -23.54 -18.42 -58.91
N LEU A 290 -24.43 -18.53 -57.91
CA LEU A 290 -25.58 -19.44 -57.89
C LEU A 290 -26.92 -18.77 -58.20
N GLY A 291 -26.95 -17.43 -58.31
CA GLY A 291 -28.11 -16.65 -58.71
C GLY A 291 -27.82 -15.88 -59.99
#